data_AF-A0A257MHC4-F1
#
_entry.id   AF-A0A257MHC4-F1
#
_cell.length_a   1.000
_cell.length_b   1.000
_cell.length_c   1.000
_cell.angle_alpha   90.00
_cell.angle_beta   90.00
_cell.angle_gamma   90.00
#
_symmetry.space_group_name_H-M   'P 1'
#
loop_
_entity.id
_entity.type
_entity.pdbx_description
1 polymer ?
#
loop_
_entity_poly.entity_id
_entity_poly.type
_entity_poly.pdbx_seq_one_letter_code
_entity_poly.pdbx_strand_id
1 'polypeptide(L)'
;MDGAFLMEILKDDPRREDVRKLLANAGGCSTGVKVANINHRGDVHPCHFMPQVVVGNVRERSFRDIWIDNPSPELLALREIRSSLTGACGSCEYLDLCGGCRQKAFYYRGDLRAEDPTCIIEQKVP
;
A
#
# COMPACT_ATOMS: atom_id res chain seq x y z
N MET A 1 8.22 -0.53 -4.97
CA MET A 1 6.96 -1.24 -5.28
C MET A 1 7.08 -1.64 -6.73
N ASP A 2 7.74 -2.76 -6.95
CA ASP A 2 8.48 -2.98 -8.19
C ASP A 2 7.75 -3.91 -9.14
N GLY A 3 6.53 -4.34 -8.77
CA GLY A 3 5.71 -5.22 -9.60
C GLY A 3 5.47 -4.61 -10.98
N ALA A 4 5.11 -3.33 -11.04
CA ALA A 4 4.93 -2.64 -12.33
C ALA A 4 6.24 -2.58 -13.14
N PHE A 5 7.39 -2.38 -12.48
CA PHE A 5 8.70 -2.41 -13.14
C PHE A 5 9.01 -3.76 -13.77
N LEU A 6 8.77 -4.83 -13.02
CA LEU A 6 8.97 -6.19 -13.48
C LEU A 6 8.07 -6.50 -14.68
N MET A 7 6.85 -5.97 -14.71
CA MET A 7 5.95 -6.13 -15.85
C MET A 7 6.47 -5.46 -17.13
N GLU A 8 7.18 -4.34 -17.01
CA GLU A 8 7.84 -3.66 -18.13
C GLU A 8 9.08 -4.42 -18.62
N ILE A 9 9.92 -4.89 -17.69
CA ILE A 9 11.13 -5.66 -18.05
C ILE A 9 10.76 -6.97 -18.75
N LEU A 10 9.72 -7.65 -18.27
CA LEU A 10 9.33 -8.96 -18.75
C LEU A 10 8.40 -8.90 -19.97
N LYS A 11 8.28 -7.76 -20.66
CA LYS A 11 7.24 -7.57 -21.70
C LYS A 11 7.21 -8.65 -22.78
N ASP A 12 8.39 -9.16 -23.14
CA ASP A 12 8.62 -10.19 -24.17
C ASP A 12 9.07 -11.54 -23.56
N ASP A 13 9.11 -11.65 -22.22
CA ASP A 13 9.56 -12.86 -21.52
C ASP A 13 8.38 -13.84 -21.36
N PRO A 14 8.54 -15.14 -21.71
CA PRO A 14 7.46 -16.12 -21.59
C PRO A 14 6.97 -16.32 -20.15
N ARG A 15 7.77 -15.97 -19.14
CA ARG A 15 7.41 -16.08 -17.72
C ARG A 15 6.52 -14.93 -17.23
N ARG A 16 6.28 -13.90 -18.06
CA ARG A 16 5.55 -12.68 -17.69
C ARG A 16 4.22 -12.97 -17.01
N GLU A 17 3.47 -13.93 -17.54
CA GLU A 17 2.14 -14.27 -17.02
C GLU A 17 2.20 -14.92 -15.64
N ASP A 18 3.14 -15.84 -15.42
CA ASP A 18 3.32 -16.48 -14.12
C ASP A 18 3.82 -15.50 -13.07
N VAL A 19 4.74 -14.60 -13.46
CA VAL A 19 5.20 -13.51 -12.60
C VAL A 19 4.05 -12.55 -12.26
N ARG A 20 3.19 -12.20 -13.22
CA ARG A 20 2.00 -11.36 -12.99
C ARG A 20 1.08 -11.97 -11.95
N LYS A 21 0.81 -13.28 -12.02
CA LYS A 21 -0.02 -13.98 -11.02
C LYS A 21 0.60 -13.91 -9.62
N LEU A 22 1.91 -14.14 -9.51
CA LEU A 22 2.62 -14.03 -8.22
C LEU A 22 2.57 -12.59 -7.67
N LEU A 23 2.75 -11.59 -8.53
CA LEU A 23 2.70 -10.18 -8.16
C LEU A 23 1.28 -9.73 -7.77
N ALA A 24 0.24 -10.21 -8.45
CA ALA A 24 -1.15 -9.94 -8.08
C ALA A 24 -1.50 -10.53 -6.72
N ASN A 25 -1.03 -11.75 -6.41
CA ASN A 25 -1.18 -12.37 -5.10
C ASN A 25 -0.43 -11.59 -4.01
N ALA A 26 0.78 -11.11 -4.32
CA ALA A 26 1.53 -10.26 -3.41
C ALA A 26 0.82 -8.91 -3.20
N GLY A 27 0.23 -8.33 -4.25
CA GLY A 27 -0.47 -7.06 -4.27
C GLY A 27 0.45 -5.85 -4.04
N GLY A 28 -0.17 -4.66 -3.99
CA GLY A 28 0.52 -3.39 -3.74
C GLY A 28 0.83 -3.10 -2.27
N CYS A 29 0.81 -1.82 -1.91
CA CYS A 29 1.07 -1.32 -0.55
C CYS A 29 0.37 -2.14 0.53
N SER A 30 1.13 -2.56 1.55
CA SER A 30 0.61 -3.41 2.64
C SER A 30 -0.05 -2.63 3.78
N THR A 31 0.00 -1.30 3.77
CA THR A 31 -0.51 -0.44 4.84
C THR A 31 -1.95 -0.77 5.19
N GLY A 32 -2.20 -1.17 6.44
CA GLY A 32 -3.54 -1.48 6.94
C GLY A 32 -4.10 -2.84 6.48
N VAL A 33 -3.41 -3.57 5.61
CA VAL A 33 -3.87 -4.85 5.05
C VAL A 33 -2.99 -6.01 5.52
N LYS A 34 -1.70 -6.01 5.15
CA LYS A 34 -0.79 -7.16 5.30
C LYS A 34 0.30 -6.96 6.35
N VAL A 35 0.53 -5.72 6.79
CA VAL A 35 1.58 -5.39 7.77
C VAL A 35 1.00 -4.54 8.88
N ALA A 36 1.44 -4.81 10.11
CA ALA A 36 1.22 -3.98 11.27
C ALA A 36 2.57 -3.76 11.98
N ASN A 37 2.73 -2.62 12.62
CA ASN A 37 3.86 -2.36 13.52
C ASN A 37 3.31 -2.06 14.90
N ILE A 38 3.89 -2.67 15.93
CA ILE A 38 3.52 -2.42 17.32
C ILE A 38 4.74 -1.85 18.01
N ASN A 39 4.63 -0.62 18.52
CA ASN A 39 5.75 0.04 19.16
C ASN A 39 5.90 -0.39 20.64
N HIS A 40 6.93 0.10 21.33
CA HIS A 40 7.18 -0.23 22.74
C HIS A 40 6.05 0.23 23.71
N ARG A 41 5.26 1.23 23.31
CA ARG A 41 4.06 1.75 24.00
C ARG A 41 2.79 0.97 23.66
N GLY A 42 2.89 -0.04 22.80
CA GLY A 42 1.80 -0.93 22.45
C GLY A 42 0.89 -0.35 21.38
N ASP A 43 1.20 0.84 20.86
CA ASP A 43 0.44 1.46 19.78
C ASP A 43 0.61 0.64 18.52
N VAL A 44 -0.51 0.34 17.87
CA VAL A 44 -0.59 -0.37 16.62
C VAL A 44 -0.59 0.67 15.50
N HIS A 45 0.39 0.56 14.61
CA HIS A 45 0.53 1.37 13.42
C HIS A 45 0.25 0.50 12.18
N PRO A 46 -0.37 1.05 11.13
CA PRO A 46 -0.74 0.30 9.93
C PRO A 46 0.46 -0.01 9.02
N CYS A 47 1.61 0.61 9.28
CA CYS A 47 2.88 0.41 8.58
C CYS A 47 4.02 0.94 9.45
N HIS A 48 5.19 0.30 9.42
CA HIS A 48 6.36 0.75 10.20
C HIS A 48 6.90 2.12 9.78
N PHE A 49 6.58 2.58 8.56
CA PHE A 49 6.92 3.92 8.09
C PHE A 49 5.84 4.97 8.43
N MET A 50 4.77 4.61 9.13
CA MET A 50 3.66 5.52 9.46
C MET A 50 3.50 5.72 10.99
N PRO A 51 4.52 6.22 11.70
CA PRO A 51 4.45 6.40 13.15
C PRO A 51 3.39 7.43 13.57
N GLN A 52 2.98 8.32 12.66
CA GLN A 52 1.97 9.34 12.91
C GLN A 52 0.52 8.80 12.92
N VAL A 53 0.30 7.55 12.49
CA VAL A 53 -1.03 6.93 12.46
C VAL A 53 -1.09 5.81 13.49
N VAL A 54 -1.97 5.95 14.47
CA VAL A 54 -2.25 4.92 15.49
C VAL A 54 -3.66 4.40 15.25
N VAL A 55 -3.81 3.08 15.10
CA VAL A 55 -5.10 2.41 14.85
C VAL A 55 -5.63 1.63 16.06
N GLY A 56 -4.91 1.67 17.19
CA GLY A 56 -5.29 1.06 18.47
C GLY A 56 -4.08 0.82 19.36
N ASN A 57 -4.29 0.26 20.56
CA ASN A 57 -3.21 -0.11 21.48
C ASN A 57 -3.44 -1.51 22.06
N VAL A 58 -2.44 -2.40 21.96
CA VAL A 58 -2.55 -3.81 22.41
C VAL A 58 -2.61 -3.98 23.93
N ARG A 59 -2.33 -2.92 24.70
CA ARG A 59 -2.51 -2.91 26.15
C ARG A 59 -3.96 -2.66 26.56
N GLU A 60 -4.79 -2.18 25.64
CA GLU A 60 -6.21 -1.86 25.88
C GLU A 60 -7.14 -2.93 25.31
N ARG A 61 -6.86 -3.41 24.10
CA ARG A 61 -7.65 -4.43 23.40
C ARG A 61 -6.73 -5.44 22.73
N SER A 62 -7.23 -6.65 22.46
CA SER A 62 -6.43 -7.66 21.75
C SER A 62 -6.07 -7.17 20.33
N PHE A 63 -4.92 -7.60 19.79
CA PHE A 63 -4.56 -7.26 18.41
C PHE A 63 -5.61 -7.75 17.40
N ARG A 64 -6.22 -8.93 17.64
CA ARG A 64 -7.30 -9.46 16.80
C ARG A 64 -8.49 -8.50 16.79
N ASP A 65 -8.84 -7.96 17.94
CA ASP A 65 -9.95 -7.01 18.06
C ASP A 65 -9.65 -5.70 17.31
N ILE A 66 -8.43 -5.17 17.46
CA ILE A 66 -7.99 -3.94 16.76
C ILE A 66 -7.92 -4.15 15.25
N TRP A 67 -7.41 -5.29 14.81
CA TRP A 67 -7.08 -5.49 13.39
C TRP A 67 -8.22 -6.13 12.60
N ILE A 68 -8.98 -7.05 13.19
CA ILE A 68 -9.94 -7.89 12.47
C ILE A 68 -11.37 -7.57 12.90
N ASP A 69 -11.66 -7.66 14.19
CA ASP A 69 -13.06 -7.67 14.66
C ASP A 69 -13.67 -6.27 14.71
N ASN A 70 -12.92 -5.31 15.24
CA ASN A 70 -13.37 -3.93 15.49
C ASN A 70 -12.28 -2.91 15.08
N PRO A 71 -11.95 -2.85 13.77
CA PRO A 71 -10.97 -1.92 13.24
C PRO A 71 -11.46 -0.47 13.33
N SER A 72 -10.52 0.43 13.66
CA SER A 72 -10.75 1.88 13.63
C SER A 72 -11.16 2.36 12.22
N PRO A 73 -11.93 3.46 12.09
CA PRO A 73 -12.24 4.07 10.79
C PRO A 73 -11.00 4.36 9.93
N GLU A 74 -9.88 4.75 10.55
CA GLU A 74 -8.61 5.03 9.88
C GLU A 74 -8.03 3.76 9.24
N LEU A 75 -8.07 2.64 9.95
CA LEU A 75 -7.65 1.33 9.44
C LEU A 75 -8.53 0.87 8.27
N LEU A 76 -9.86 1.06 8.38
CA LEU A 76 -10.80 0.76 7.30
C LEU A 76 -10.53 1.63 6.06
N ALA A 77 -10.33 2.94 6.24
CA ALA A 77 -10.02 3.85 5.14
C ALA A 77 -8.71 3.46 4.42
N LEU A 78 -7.70 2.99 5.16
CA LEU A 78 -6.45 2.49 4.59
C LEU A 78 -6.62 1.18 3.80
N ARG A 79 -7.55 0.31 4.19
CA ARG A 79 -7.87 -0.92 3.46
C ARG A 79 -8.56 -0.64 2.13
N GLU A 80 -9.46 0.35 2.13
CA GLU A 80 -10.21 0.74 0.94
C GLU A 80 -9.45 1.69 0.03
N ILE A 81 -8.31 2.24 0.47
CA ILE A 81 -7.65 3.36 -0.23
C ILE A 81 -7.32 3.07 -1.70
N ARG A 82 -7.06 1.80 -2.04
CA ARG A 82 -6.71 1.36 -3.40
C ARG A 82 -7.78 1.69 -4.43
N SER A 83 -9.06 1.59 -4.07
CA SER A 83 -10.19 1.92 -4.95
C SER A 83 -10.36 3.43 -5.16
N SER A 84 -9.57 4.23 -4.44
CA SER A 84 -9.77 5.66 -4.29
C SER A 84 -8.53 6.47 -4.69
N LEU A 85 -7.47 5.83 -5.19
CA LEU A 85 -6.27 6.52 -5.64
C LEU A 85 -6.59 7.52 -6.76
N THR A 86 -5.90 8.65 -6.76
CA THR A 86 -6.08 9.74 -7.72
C THR A 86 -4.92 9.77 -8.71
N GLY A 87 -5.01 10.67 -9.70
CA GLY A 87 -3.97 10.84 -10.72
C GLY A 87 -3.82 9.61 -11.61
N ALA A 88 -2.60 9.34 -12.10
CA ALA A 88 -2.31 8.19 -12.95
C ALA A 88 -2.58 6.85 -12.27
N CYS A 89 -2.48 6.78 -10.93
CA CYS A 89 -2.81 5.56 -10.20
C CYS A 89 -4.30 5.19 -10.31
N GLY A 90 -5.20 6.16 -10.52
CA GLY A 90 -6.64 5.93 -10.62
C GLY A 90 -7.09 5.18 -11.88
N SER A 91 -6.25 5.14 -12.93
CA SER A 91 -6.52 4.43 -14.19
C SER A 91 -5.36 3.51 -14.62
N CYS A 92 -4.40 3.25 -13.73
CA CYS A 92 -3.22 2.44 -14.02
C CYS A 92 -3.56 0.96 -14.24
N GLU A 93 -3.07 0.36 -15.32
CA GLU A 93 -3.26 -1.08 -15.59
C GLU A 93 -2.60 -1.99 -14.54
N TYR A 94 -1.57 -1.48 -13.86
CA TYR A 94 -0.85 -2.17 -12.80
C TYR A 94 -1.46 -1.92 -11.41
N LEU A 95 -2.65 -1.32 -11.33
CA LEU A 95 -3.26 -1.00 -10.05
C LEU A 95 -3.50 -2.26 -9.21
N ASP A 96 -3.72 -3.44 -9.79
CA ASP A 96 -3.94 -4.70 -9.08
C ASP A 96 -2.69 -5.27 -8.40
N LEU A 97 -1.49 -5.00 -8.94
CA LEU A 97 -0.19 -5.46 -8.42
C LEU A 97 0.68 -4.35 -7.81
N CYS A 98 0.37 -3.09 -8.09
CA CYS A 98 1.12 -1.92 -7.64
C CYS A 98 0.19 -0.92 -6.94
N GLY A 99 0.40 0.37 -7.11
CA GLY A 99 -0.35 1.45 -6.48
C GLY A 99 0.54 2.46 -5.77
N GLY A 100 1.85 2.24 -5.61
CA GLY A 100 2.75 3.17 -4.93
C GLY A 100 2.70 3.14 -3.39
N CYS A 101 3.74 3.65 -2.73
CA CYS A 101 3.84 3.72 -1.28
C CYS A 101 2.95 4.85 -0.74
N ARG A 102 1.94 4.49 0.06
CA ARG A 102 1.02 5.46 0.68
C ARG A 102 1.75 6.45 1.59
N GLN A 103 2.75 6.01 2.33
CA GLN A 103 3.54 6.91 3.17
C GLN A 103 4.34 7.92 2.34
N LYS A 104 4.91 7.53 1.19
CA LYS A 104 5.61 8.47 0.31
C LYS A 104 4.64 9.48 -0.29
N ALA A 105 3.48 9.01 -0.79
CA ALA A 105 2.43 9.89 -1.31
C ALA A 105 2.04 10.94 -0.25
N PHE A 106 1.76 10.51 0.98
CA PHE A 106 1.43 11.41 2.07
C PHE A 106 2.56 12.37 2.43
N TYR A 107 3.80 11.88 2.57
CA TYR A 107 4.93 12.74 2.93
C TYR A 107 5.20 13.83 1.89
N TYR A 108 5.14 13.52 0.60
CA TYR A 108 5.48 14.46 -0.46
C TYR A 108 4.29 15.31 -0.94
N ARG A 109 3.06 14.81 -0.82
CA ARG A 109 1.85 15.45 -1.38
C ARG A 109 0.81 15.84 -0.33
N GLY A 110 0.96 15.39 0.92
CA GLY A 110 -0.04 15.59 1.97
C GLY A 110 -1.30 14.73 1.81
N ASP A 111 -1.34 13.83 0.82
CA ASP A 111 -2.50 13.00 0.51
C ASP A 111 -2.07 11.55 0.29
N LEU A 112 -2.68 10.62 1.04
CA LEU A 112 -2.45 9.18 0.91
C LEU A 112 -2.97 8.62 -0.42
N ARG A 113 -3.94 9.29 -1.04
CA ARG A 113 -4.56 8.87 -2.32
C ARG A 113 -3.76 9.32 -3.53
N ALA A 114 -2.83 10.25 -3.34
CA ALA A 114 -1.97 10.74 -4.40
C ALA A 114 -0.97 9.66 -4.88
N GLU A 115 -0.35 9.96 -6.02
CA GLU A 115 0.71 9.17 -6.61
C GLU A 115 1.94 9.09 -5.68
N ASP A 116 2.63 7.96 -5.74
CA ASP A 116 3.97 7.85 -5.19
C ASP A 116 4.94 8.58 -6.13
N PRO A 117 5.68 9.62 -5.68
CA PRO A 117 6.59 10.37 -6.54
C PRO A 117 7.77 9.56 -7.07
N THR A 118 7.96 8.34 -6.56
CA THR A 118 8.96 7.39 -7.04
C THR A 118 8.40 6.37 -8.04
N CYS A 119 7.18 6.59 -8.53
CA CYS A 119 6.62 5.82 -9.64
C CYS A 119 7.51 5.94 -10.88
N ILE A 120 7.97 4.80 -11.38
CA ILE A 120 8.82 4.75 -12.58
C ILE A 120 8.03 4.62 -13.88
N ILE A 121 6.75 4.22 -13.79
CA ILE A 121 5.87 4.08 -14.96
C ILE A 121 5.47 5.46 -15.49
N GLU A 122 5.33 6.43 -14.59
CA GLU A 122 5.09 7.83 -14.94
C GLU A 122 6.37 8.60 -15.32
N GLN A 123 7.56 8.02 -15.14
CA GLN A 123 8.81 8.64 -15.61
C GLN A 123 9.09 8.35 -17.09
N LYS A 124 8.05 8.42 -17.94
CA LYS A 124 8.24 9.01 -19.27
C LYS A 124 8.43 10.51 -19.08
N VAL A 125 9.56 10.88 -18.49
CA VAL A 125 10.08 12.25 -18.57
C VAL A 125 10.28 12.53 -20.06
N PRO A 126 9.72 13.62 -20.60
CA PRO A 126 9.92 13.99 -22.00
C PRO A 126 11.42 14.12 -22.35
#